data_AF-A0A937TCJ5-F1
#
_entry.id   AF-A0A937TCJ5-F1
#
_cell.length_a   1.000
_cell.length_b   1.000
_cell.length_c   1.000
_cell.angle_alpha   90.00
_cell.angle_beta   90.00
_cell.angle_gamma   90.00
#
_symmetry.space_group_name_H-M   'P 1'
#
loop_
_entity.id
_entity.type
_entity.pdbx_description
1 polymer ?
#
loop_
_entity_poly.entity_id
_entity_poly.type
_entity_poly.pdbx_seq_one_letter_code
_entity_poly.pdbx_strand_id
1 'polypeptide(L)'
;LGGMRNGLDAYKAIAMGADGVGFGAAAEIAMGCRACMSCHTGTCPYGITSQDPRLRERLDPEEVGQRLANFIEATAEELKILTMLSGHSSVSDLTPEDLRAMDLNTAAITGLKLIGYERPLPMWENGGGMLSGVG
;
A
#
# COMPACT_ATOMS: atom_id res chain seq x y z
N LEU A 1 -6.43 -6.40 -6.96
CA LEU A 1 -6.45 -5.65 -5.68
C LEU A 1 -5.13 -4.91 -5.54
N GLY A 2 -5.15 -3.66 -5.05
CA GLY A 2 -4.02 -2.72 -5.07
C GLY A 2 -2.86 -2.99 -4.09
N GLY A 3 -2.69 -4.20 -3.54
CA GLY A 3 -1.49 -4.64 -2.82
C GLY A 3 -1.11 -3.97 -1.49
N MET A 4 -1.66 -2.80 -1.16
CA MET A 4 -1.33 -2.04 0.05
C MET A 4 -1.83 -2.75 1.31
N ARG A 5 -0.94 -2.94 2.28
CA ARG A 5 -1.25 -3.72 3.50
C ARG A 5 -1.05 -2.97 4.81
N ASN A 6 -0.18 -1.96 4.85
CA ASN A 6 0.22 -1.30 6.09
C ASN A 6 0.74 0.13 5.83
N GLY A 7 1.24 0.79 6.88
CA GLY A 7 1.76 2.15 6.82
C GLY A 7 3.04 2.27 6.00
N LEU A 8 3.90 1.24 6.00
CA LEU A 8 5.10 1.21 5.16
C LEU A 8 4.77 1.18 3.66
N ASP A 9 3.78 0.40 3.25
CA ASP A 9 3.32 0.39 1.87
C ASP A 9 2.78 1.78 1.49
N ALA A 10 2.00 2.42 2.38
CA ALA A 10 1.50 3.77 2.16
C ALA A 10 2.61 4.81 2.07
N TYR A 11 3.60 4.73 2.96
CA TYR A 11 4.78 5.60 2.97
C TYR A 11 5.53 5.55 1.64
N LYS A 12 5.78 4.33 1.12
CA LYS A 12 6.44 4.16 -0.17
C LYS A 12 5.62 4.75 -1.31
N ALA A 13 4.30 4.56 -1.33
CA ALA A 13 3.47 5.12 -2.39
C ALA A 13 3.46 6.65 -2.36
N ILE A 14 3.32 7.27 -1.18
CA ILE A 14 3.33 8.72 -1.05
C ILE A 14 4.70 9.29 -1.45
N ALA A 15 5.80 8.69 -0.98
CA ALA A 15 7.16 9.08 -1.39
C ALA A 15 7.40 8.94 -2.91
N MET A 16 6.73 8.00 -3.57
CA MET A 16 6.75 7.83 -5.02
C MET A 16 5.83 8.82 -5.78
N GLY A 17 5.18 9.75 -5.06
CA GLY A 17 4.36 10.83 -5.63
C GLY A 17 2.84 10.57 -5.60
N ALA A 18 2.35 9.63 -4.80
CA ALA A 18 0.90 9.45 -4.63
C ALA A 18 0.30 10.48 -3.65
N ASP A 19 -0.81 11.11 -4.02
CA ASP A 19 -1.55 12.04 -3.14
C ASP A 19 -2.36 11.32 -2.03
N GLY A 20 -2.56 10.01 -2.17
CA GLY A 20 -3.35 9.22 -1.24
C GLY A 20 -3.27 7.72 -1.51
N VAL A 21 -3.65 6.93 -0.50
CA VAL A 21 -3.51 5.47 -0.52
C VAL A 21 -4.80 4.80 -0.08
N GLY A 22 -5.31 3.88 -0.91
CA GLY A 22 -6.52 3.12 -0.63
C GLY A 22 -6.23 1.67 -0.23
N PHE A 23 -6.95 1.17 0.76
CA PHE A 23 -6.85 -0.21 1.25
C PHE A 23 -8.13 -0.98 0.91
N GLY A 24 -8.01 -1.99 0.04
CA GLY A 24 -9.11 -2.89 -0.30
C GLY A 24 -8.99 -4.22 0.44
N ALA A 25 -8.11 -5.09 -0.06
CA ALA A 25 -7.91 -6.43 0.50
C ALA A 25 -7.54 -6.40 2.00
N ALA A 26 -6.61 -5.51 2.40
CA ALA A 26 -6.19 -5.40 3.79
C ALA A 26 -7.33 -4.94 4.70
N ALA A 27 -8.18 -4.01 4.23
CA ALA A 27 -9.37 -3.60 4.95
C ALA A 27 -10.37 -4.77 5.10
N GLU A 28 -10.62 -5.56 4.03
CA GLU A 28 -11.45 -6.76 4.11
C GLU A 28 -10.91 -7.79 5.11
N ILE A 29 -9.59 -7.99 5.14
CA ILE A 29 -8.93 -8.88 6.12
C ILE A 29 -9.11 -8.34 7.55
N ALA A 30 -8.93 -7.04 7.76
CA ALA A 30 -9.17 -6.40 9.05
C ALA A 30 -10.63 -6.57 9.52
N MET A 31 -11.59 -6.52 8.59
CA MET A 31 -13.00 -6.79 8.87
C MET A 31 -13.29 -8.26 9.23
N GLY A 32 -12.41 -9.21 8.84
CA GLY A 32 -12.55 -10.64 9.15
C GLY A 32 -12.49 -11.57 7.95
N CYS A 33 -12.16 -11.09 6.75
CA CYS A 33 -11.98 -11.94 5.58
C CYS A 33 -10.88 -12.99 5.83
N ARG A 34 -11.12 -14.22 5.37
CA ARG A 34 -10.15 -15.34 5.44
C ARG A 34 -9.61 -15.75 4.07
N ALA A 35 -9.72 -14.86 3.07
CA ALA A 35 -9.24 -15.09 1.71
C ALA A 35 -9.72 -16.42 1.10
N CYS A 36 -11.00 -16.76 1.28
CA CYS A 36 -11.61 -17.97 0.74
C CYS A 36 -11.83 -17.95 -0.79
N MET A 37 -11.60 -16.80 -1.44
CA MET A 37 -11.66 -16.59 -2.89
C MET A 37 -13.01 -16.95 -3.56
N SER A 38 -14.09 -16.99 -2.78
CA SER A 38 -15.45 -17.29 -3.27
C SER A 38 -16.35 -16.04 -3.37
N CYS A 39 -15.80 -14.82 -3.32
CA CYS A 39 -16.60 -13.59 -3.27
C CYS A 39 -17.63 -13.48 -4.42
N HIS A 40 -17.29 -13.99 -5.61
CA HIS A 40 -18.15 -13.94 -6.80
C HIS A 40 -19.39 -14.83 -6.71
N THR A 41 -19.44 -15.81 -5.80
CA THR A 41 -20.60 -16.71 -5.65
C THR A 41 -21.73 -16.08 -4.84
N GLY A 42 -21.48 -14.95 -4.17
CA GLY A 42 -22.44 -14.31 -3.26
C GLY A 42 -22.69 -15.08 -1.95
N THR A 43 -21.92 -16.16 -1.70
CA THR A 43 -22.10 -17.05 -0.54
C THR A 43 -20.95 -16.93 0.47
N CYS A 44 -20.41 -15.72 0.64
CA CYS A 44 -19.34 -15.45 1.59
C CYS A 44 -19.72 -15.96 3.00
N PRO A 45 -18.97 -16.90 3.59
CA PRO A 45 -19.31 -17.47 4.89
C PRO A 45 -19.17 -16.46 6.03
N TYR A 46 -18.48 -15.34 5.80
CA TYR A 46 -18.25 -14.25 6.75
C TYR A 46 -19.15 -13.03 6.50
N GLY A 47 -20.10 -13.10 5.58
CA GLY A 47 -21.09 -12.04 5.35
C GLY A 47 -20.61 -10.79 4.61
N ILE A 48 -19.31 -10.66 4.32
CA ILE A 48 -18.71 -9.45 3.68
C ILE A 48 -19.26 -9.22 2.26
N THR A 49 -19.26 -10.26 1.43
CA THR A 49 -19.70 -10.20 0.01
C THR A 49 -20.92 -11.08 -0.23
N SER A 50 -21.91 -11.03 0.67
CA SER A 50 -23.18 -11.77 0.53
C SER A 50 -24.40 -10.84 0.56
N GLN A 51 -25.42 -11.21 -0.19
CA GLN A 51 -26.74 -10.59 -0.15
C GLN A 51 -27.77 -11.45 0.61
N ASP A 52 -27.42 -12.67 1.02
CA ASP A 52 -28.27 -13.53 1.84
C ASP A 52 -28.35 -12.96 3.28
N PRO A 53 -29.54 -12.62 3.79
CA PRO A 53 -29.72 -12.11 5.15
C PRO A 53 -29.04 -12.98 6.22
N ARG A 54 -29.11 -14.31 6.10
CA ARG A 54 -28.55 -15.26 7.08
C ARG A 54 -27.02 -15.23 7.11
N LEU A 55 -26.39 -14.90 5.99
CA LEU A 55 -24.93 -14.76 5.90
C LEU A 55 -24.50 -13.35 6.33
N ARG A 56 -25.27 -12.32 5.96
CA ARG A 56 -25.02 -10.92 6.36
C ARG A 56 -25.08 -10.71 7.87
N GLU A 57 -25.98 -11.40 8.57
CA GLU A 57 -26.09 -11.37 10.04
C GLU A 57 -24.80 -11.80 10.75
N ARG A 58 -23.89 -12.50 10.07
CA ARG A 58 -22.58 -12.91 10.64
C ARG A 58 -21.58 -11.75 10.72
N LEU A 59 -21.84 -10.64 10.04
CA LEU A 59 -20.98 -9.47 10.00
C LEU A 59 -21.61 -8.36 10.86
N ASP A 60 -21.16 -8.23 12.09
CA ASP A 60 -21.58 -7.14 12.98
C ASP A 60 -20.93 -5.81 12.54
N PRO A 61 -21.70 -4.80 12.07
CA PRO A 61 -21.14 -3.54 11.61
C PRO A 61 -20.40 -2.74 12.67
N GLU A 62 -20.78 -2.82 13.96
CA GLU A 62 -20.11 -2.07 15.03
C GLU A 62 -18.76 -2.70 15.35
N GLU A 63 -18.72 -4.02 15.53
CA GLU A 63 -17.48 -4.75 15.80
C GLU A 63 -16.48 -4.61 14.65
N VAL A 64 -16.96 -4.77 13.42
CA VAL A 64 -16.16 -4.67 12.20
C VAL A 64 -15.71 -3.24 11.97
N GLY A 65 -16.58 -2.26 12.25
CA GLY A 65 -16.24 -0.85 12.21
C GLY A 65 -15.09 -0.51 13.16
N GLN A 66 -15.12 -1.01 14.39
CA GLN A 66 -14.04 -0.82 15.36
C GLN A 66 -12.72 -1.47 14.89
N ARG A 67 -12.78 -2.68 14.32
CA ARG A 67 -11.59 -3.34 13.76
C ARG A 67 -10.99 -2.54 12.61
N LEU A 68 -11.83 -2.00 11.73
CA LEU A 68 -11.37 -1.17 10.62
C LEU A 68 -10.77 0.14 11.10
N ALA A 69 -11.38 0.79 12.10
CA ALA A 69 -10.82 1.99 12.74
C ALA A 69 -9.44 1.72 13.33
N ASN A 70 -9.28 0.63 14.09
CA ASN A 70 -7.99 0.22 14.67
C ASN A 70 -6.94 -0.03 13.58
N PHE A 71 -7.32 -0.65 12.47
CA PHE A 71 -6.42 -0.88 11.33
C PHE A 71 -5.96 0.44 10.69
N ILE A 72 -6.88 1.37 10.45
CA ILE A 72 -6.56 2.68 9.86
C ILE A 72 -5.67 3.47 10.80
N GLU A 73 -5.96 3.49 12.10
CA GLU A 73 -5.17 4.22 13.10
C GLU A 73 -3.77 3.64 13.26
N ALA A 74 -3.63 2.31 13.33
CA ALA A 74 -2.31 1.66 13.35
C ALA A 74 -1.49 1.95 12.08
N THR A 75 -2.14 1.94 10.92
CA THR A 75 -1.53 2.28 9.63
C THR A 75 -1.07 3.74 9.60
N ALA A 76 -1.89 4.66 10.10
CA ALA A 76 -1.57 6.08 10.17
C ALA A 76 -0.40 6.36 11.12
N GLU A 77 -0.37 5.70 12.29
CA GLU A 77 0.72 5.86 13.24
C GLU A 77 2.04 5.29 12.70
N GLU A 78 2.01 4.14 12.01
CA GLU A 78 3.19 3.60 11.32
C GLU A 78 3.71 4.56 10.24
N LEU A 79 2.82 5.11 9.40
CA LEU A 79 3.17 6.11 8.39
C LEU A 79 3.79 7.37 9.03
N LYS A 80 3.21 7.86 10.12
CA LYS A 80 3.72 9.00 10.87
C LYS A 80 5.11 8.74 11.44
N ILE A 81 5.34 7.57 12.05
CA ILE A 81 6.65 7.17 12.57
C ILE A 81 7.70 7.16 11.45
N LEU A 82 7.39 6.55 10.31
CA LEU A 82 8.32 6.50 9.16
C LEU A 82 8.61 7.90 8.61
N THR A 83 7.60 8.76 8.53
CA THR A 83 7.77 10.15 8.09
C THR A 83 8.72 10.93 9.01
N MET A 84 8.53 10.80 10.32
CA MET A 84 9.43 11.42 11.32
C MET A 84 10.84 10.85 11.25
N LEU A 85 11.00 9.54 11.04
CA LEU A 85 12.31 8.89 10.93
C LEU A 85 13.10 9.35 9.70
N SER A 86 12.41 9.74 8.65
CA SER A 86 13.00 10.32 7.43
C SER A 86 13.30 11.82 7.57
N GLY A 87 13.01 12.42 8.73
CA GLY A 87 13.30 13.82 9.01
C GLY A 87 12.22 14.80 8.54
N HIS A 88 11.05 14.30 8.14
CA HIS A 88 9.94 15.11 7.66
C HIS A 88 8.90 15.36 8.74
N SER A 89 8.23 16.52 8.66
CA SER A 89 7.14 16.88 9.58
C SER A 89 5.75 16.57 9.03
N SER A 90 5.64 16.43 7.71
CA SER A 90 4.42 16.11 6.98
C SER A 90 4.66 15.02 5.96
N VAL A 91 3.65 14.17 5.72
CA VAL A 91 3.70 13.14 4.67
C VAL A 91 3.78 13.76 3.26
N SER A 92 3.36 15.02 3.11
CA SER A 92 3.49 15.77 1.86
C SER A 92 4.93 16.10 1.47
N ASP A 93 5.85 16.02 2.43
CA ASP A 93 7.26 16.36 2.23
C ASP A 93 8.06 15.14 1.74
N LEU A 94 7.43 13.96 1.70
CA LEU A 94 8.06 12.72 1.24
C LEU A 94 8.36 12.78 -0.26
N THR A 95 9.52 12.26 -0.61
CA THR A 95 10.04 12.26 -1.97
C THR A 95 10.71 10.92 -2.29
N PRO A 96 11.02 10.64 -3.57
CA PRO A 96 11.78 9.44 -3.93
C PRO A 96 13.17 9.37 -3.29
N GLU A 97 13.72 10.49 -2.81
CA GLU A 97 15.00 10.52 -2.09
C GLU A 97 14.95 9.82 -0.74
N ASP A 98 13.77 9.66 -0.16
CA ASP A 98 13.57 8.94 1.10
C ASP A 98 13.55 7.42 0.94
N LEU A 99 13.70 6.94 -0.30
CA LEU A 99 13.69 5.52 -0.64
C LEU A 99 15.01 5.09 -1.28
N ARG A 100 15.37 3.83 -1.05
CA ARG A 100 16.43 3.14 -1.79
C ARG A 100 15.92 1.78 -2.25
N ALA A 101 16.23 1.43 -3.48
CA ALA A 101 16.00 0.09 -4.00
C ALA A 101 16.98 -0.89 -3.36
N MET A 102 16.49 -2.08 -2.99
CA MET A 102 17.31 -3.12 -2.38
C MET A 102 17.99 -4.04 -3.41
N ASP A 103 17.50 -4.03 -4.64
CA ASP A 103 18.01 -4.85 -5.74
C ASP A 103 17.97 -4.09 -7.07
N LEU A 104 18.73 -4.59 -8.03
CA LEU A 104 18.90 -3.99 -9.35
C LEU A 104 17.59 -3.92 -10.15
N ASN A 105 16.72 -4.92 -10.02
CA ASN A 105 15.46 -4.94 -10.78
C ASN A 105 14.49 -3.91 -10.22
N THR A 106 14.39 -3.79 -8.90
CA THR A 106 13.58 -2.73 -8.27
C THR A 106 14.10 -1.35 -8.66
N ALA A 107 15.42 -1.13 -8.61
CA ALA A 107 16.02 0.13 -9.05
C ALA A 107 15.69 0.44 -10.52
N ALA A 108 15.80 -0.57 -11.38
CA ALA A 108 15.49 -0.49 -12.81
C ALA A 108 14.02 -0.14 -13.10
N ILE A 109 13.09 -0.77 -12.40
CA ILE A 109 11.65 -0.59 -12.63
C ILE A 109 11.17 0.75 -12.06
N THR A 110 11.65 1.13 -10.88
CA THR A 110 11.14 2.29 -10.14
C THR A 110 11.91 3.59 -10.43
N GLY A 111 13.13 3.50 -10.96
CA GLY A 111 14.03 4.64 -11.10
C GLY A 111 14.67 5.09 -9.77
N LEU A 112 14.40 4.39 -8.66
CA LEU A 112 14.99 4.70 -7.36
C LEU A 112 16.49 4.38 -7.36
N LYS A 113 17.23 5.13 -6.55
CA LYS A 113 18.65 4.88 -6.29
C LYS A 113 18.83 3.52 -5.60
N LEU A 114 19.79 2.73 -6.06
CA LEU A 114 20.16 1.48 -5.41
C LEU A 114 20.83 1.76 -4.06
N ILE A 115 20.67 0.89 -3.07
CA ILE A 115 21.39 0.98 -1.81
C ILE A 115 22.92 1.10 -2.04
N GLY A 116 23.55 2.05 -1.35
CA GLY A 116 24.98 2.37 -1.52
C GLY A 116 25.32 3.25 -2.72
N TYR A 117 24.33 3.68 -3.51
CA TYR A 117 24.50 4.60 -4.64
C TYR A 117 23.83 5.95 -4.34
N GLU A 118 24.52 7.03 -4.66
CA GLU A 118 23.98 8.41 -4.54
C GLU A 118 23.32 8.92 -5.83
N ARG A 119 23.52 8.19 -6.92
CA ARG A 119 22.93 8.46 -8.24
C ARG A 119 22.12 7.25 -8.72
N PRO A 120 21.09 7.44 -9.55
CA PRO A 120 20.42 6.33 -10.24
C PRO A 120 21.44 5.50 -11.03
N LEU A 121 21.08 4.26 -11.36
CA LEU A 121 21.97 3.40 -12.15
C LEU A 121 22.27 4.06 -13.52
N PRO A 122 23.49 3.87 -14.08
CA PRO A 122 23.95 4.57 -15.29
C PRO A 122 22.99 4.56 -16.48
N MET A 123 22.26 3.45 -16.67
CA MET A 123 21.30 3.31 -17.76
C MET A 123 20.01 4.14 -17.58
N TRP A 124 19.81 4.81 -16.43
CA TRP A 124 18.69 5.71 -16.13
C TRP A 124 19.12 7.16 -15.81
N GLU A 125 20.41 7.49 -15.87
CA GLU A 125 20.91 8.83 -15.46
C GLU A 125 20.34 10.00 -16.28
N ASN A 126 19.92 9.74 -17.52
CA ASN A 126 19.40 10.76 -18.43
C ASN A 126 17.86 10.69 -18.60
N GLY A 127 17.13 10.11 -17.64
CA GLY A 127 15.67 9.93 -17.75
C GLY A 127 15.25 8.80 -18.71
N GLY A 128 16.22 8.02 -19.18
CA GLY A 128 16.01 6.86 -20.05
C GLY A 128 15.51 5.65 -19.28
N GLY A 129 14.23 5.68 -18.87
CA GLY A 129 13.48 4.45 -18.75
C GLY A 129 13.49 3.68 -20.07
N MET A 130 13.12 2.40 -20.06
CA MET A 130 12.88 1.54 -21.23
C MET A 130 11.83 2.10 -22.24
N LEU A 131 11.46 3.39 -22.13
CA LEU A 131 10.56 4.16 -22.96
C LEU A 131 11.28 5.24 -23.81
N SER A 132 12.58 5.50 -23.63
CA SER A 132 13.33 6.45 -24.50
C SER A 132 13.91 5.80 -25.75
N GLY A 133 13.42 4.61 -26.13
CA GLY A 133 13.98 3.75 -27.18
C GLY A 133 13.00 3.33 -28.28
N VAL A 134 11.85 4.00 -28.44
CA VAL A 134 10.98 3.82 -29.61
C VAL A 134 10.59 5.19 -30.13
N GLY A 135 11.19 5.55 -31.29
CA GLY A 135 10.68 6.47 -32.32
C GLY A 135 10.07 7.78 -31.89
#